data_AF-G2I8Q5-F1
#
_entry.id   AF-G2I8Q5-F1
#
_cell.length_a   1.000
_cell.length_b   1.000
_cell.length_c   1.000
_cell.angle_alpha   90.00
_cell.angle_beta   90.00
_cell.angle_gamma   90.00
#
_symmetry.space_group_name_H-M   'P 1'
#
loop_
_entity.id
_entity.type
_entity.pdbx_description
1 polymer ?
#
loop_
_entity_poly.entity_id
_entity_poly.type
_entity_poly.pdbx_seq_one_letter_code
_entity_poly.pdbx_strand_id
1 'polypeptide(L)'
;MTFDLATPHGRMLATVLAGIAEFERDLISERVKSGLAAARARGKVLGRQKGERPKSDRLAPKVLALVAEKRSYRWIARDLGISKNTVAAIVQRER
;
A
#
# COMPACT_ATOMS: atom_id res chain seq x y z
N MET A 1 -6.88 9.86 40.78
CA MET A 1 -7.78 10.33 39.70
C MET A 1 -7.92 9.21 38.69
N THR A 2 -8.89 8.33 38.91
CA THR A 2 -9.18 7.19 38.03
C THR A 2 -10.05 7.69 36.88
N PHE A 3 -9.61 7.50 35.64
CA PHE A 3 -10.41 7.79 34.45
C PHE A 3 -11.45 6.68 34.28
N ASP A 4 -12.61 6.85 34.91
CA ASP A 4 -13.70 5.89 34.87
C ASP A 4 -14.80 6.33 33.89
N LEU A 5 -14.88 5.64 32.76
CA LEU A 5 -15.86 5.84 31.69
C LEU A 5 -17.29 5.45 32.09
N ALA A 6 -17.50 4.75 33.21
CA ALA A 6 -18.83 4.45 33.73
C ALA A 6 -19.51 5.67 34.35
N THR A 7 -18.73 6.68 34.76
CA THR A 7 -19.26 7.93 35.35
C THR A 7 -19.74 8.91 34.28
N PRO A 8 -20.76 9.76 34.55
CA PRO A 8 -21.19 10.81 33.63
C PRO A 8 -20.05 11.77 33.23
N HIS A 9 -19.17 12.14 34.18
CA HIS A 9 -18.02 13.00 33.93
C HIS A 9 -16.96 12.31 33.06
N GLY A 10 -16.67 11.02 33.29
CA GLY A 10 -15.74 10.25 32.45
C GLY A 10 -16.22 10.09 31.01
N ARG A 11 -17.53 9.87 30.80
CA ARG A 11 -18.11 9.86 29.45
C ARG A 11 -17.98 11.21 28.74
N MET A 12 -18.25 12.31 29.45
CA MET A 12 -18.08 13.66 28.90
C MET A 12 -16.64 13.91 28.43
N LEU A 13 -15.65 13.60 29.28
CA LEU A 13 -14.24 13.74 28.92
C LEU A 13 -13.86 12.86 27.73
N ALA A 14 -14.34 11.62 27.68
CA ALA A 14 -14.08 10.73 26.55
C ALA A 14 -14.62 11.28 25.23
N THR A 15 -15.83 11.85 25.23
CA THR A 15 -16.41 12.47 24.04
C THR A 15 -15.61 13.68 23.57
N VAL A 16 -15.16 14.53 24.50
CA VAL A 16 -14.32 15.69 24.15
C VAL A 16 -12.99 15.23 23.55
N LEU A 17 -12.34 14.24 24.15
CA LEU A 17 -11.09 13.68 23.65
C LEU A 17 -11.26 12.99 22.28
N ALA A 18 -12.38 12.30 22.07
CA ALA A 18 -12.72 11.71 20.78
C ALA A 18 -12.90 12.80 19.70
N GLY A 19 -13.62 13.89 20.02
CA GLY A 19 -13.78 15.02 19.11
C GLY A 19 -12.46 15.71 18.77
N ILE A 20 -11.54 15.84 19.73
CA ILE A 20 -10.19 16.35 19.48
C ILE A 20 -9.42 15.41 18.55
N ALA A 21 -9.47 14.10 18.79
CA ALA A 21 -8.79 13.11 17.96
C ALA A 21 -9.31 13.09 16.51
N GLU A 22 -10.61 13.29 16.30
CA GLU A 22 -11.20 13.45 14.97
C GLU A 22 -10.72 14.73 14.29
N PHE A 23 -10.75 15.86 15.00
CA PHE A 23 -10.27 17.15 14.49
C PHE A 23 -8.80 17.09 14.06
N GLU A 24 -7.92 16.49 14.87
CA GLU A 24 -6.51 16.34 14.52
C GLU A 24 -6.30 15.48 13.27
N ARG A 25 -7.09 14.39 13.13
CA ARG A 25 -7.06 13.53 11.95
C ARG A 25 -7.45 14.29 10.69
N ASP A 26 -8.48 15.13 10.78
CA ASP A 26 -8.94 15.94 9.66
C ASP A 26 -7.90 16.98 9.25
N LEU A 27 -7.27 17.67 10.21
CA LEU A 27 -6.18 18.61 9.93
C LEU A 27 -4.98 17.93 9.24
N ILE A 28 -4.62 16.72 9.67
CA ILE A 28 -3.55 15.94 9.01
C ILE A 28 -3.95 15.60 7.57
N SER A 29 -5.20 15.15 7.37
CA SER A 29 -5.74 14.81 6.06
C SER A 29 -5.73 16.00 5.10
N GLU A 30 -6.16 17.16 5.57
CA GLU A 30 -6.14 18.41 4.80
C GLU A 30 -4.73 18.82 4.39
N ARG A 31 -3.77 18.75 5.32
CA ARG A 31 -2.37 19.06 5.04
C ARG A 31 -1.79 18.12 3.97
N VAL A 32 -2.07 16.83 4.07
CA VAL A 32 -1.63 15.84 3.06
C VAL A 32 -2.26 16.14 1.71
N LYS A 33 -3.57 16.40 1.65
CA LYS A 33 -4.27 16.74 0.40
C LYS A 33 -3.69 18.00 -0.25
N SER A 34 -3.45 19.04 0.55
CA SER A 34 -2.82 20.28 0.07
C SER A 34 -1.41 20.03 -0.49
N GLY A 35 -0.58 19.27 0.22
CA GLY A 35 0.76 18.89 -0.27
C GLY A 35 0.72 18.08 -1.56
N LEU A 36 -0.20 17.12 -1.68
CA LEU A 36 -0.39 16.33 -2.90
C LEU A 36 -0.88 17.20 -4.06
N ALA A 37 -1.79 18.15 -3.82
CA ALA A 37 -2.26 19.10 -4.82
C ALA A 37 -1.10 19.98 -5.33
N ALA A 38 -0.28 20.52 -4.43
CA ALA A 38 0.91 21.28 -4.80
C ALA A 38 1.93 20.45 -5.59
N ALA A 39 2.13 19.17 -5.22
CA ALA A 39 3.02 18.27 -5.95
C ALA A 39 2.49 17.97 -7.37
N ARG A 40 1.17 17.76 -7.53
CA ARG A 40 0.53 17.60 -8.84
C ARG A 40 0.64 18.85 -9.69
N ALA A 41 0.44 20.03 -9.11
CA ALA A 41 0.58 21.32 -9.81
C ALA A 41 2.00 21.56 -10.33
N ARG A 42 3.02 21.07 -9.60
CA ARG A 42 4.43 21.06 -10.05
C ARG A 42 4.73 19.99 -11.10
N GLY A 43 3.74 19.24 -11.59
CA GLY A 43 3.90 18.19 -12.59
C GLY A 43 4.48 16.88 -12.06
N LYS A 44 4.59 16.67 -10.74
CA LYS A 44 5.11 15.42 -10.19
C LYS A 44 4.08 14.30 -10.40
N VAL A 45 4.49 13.23 -11.09
CA VAL A 45 3.71 11.99 -11.19
C VAL A 45 3.74 11.29 -9.83
N LEU A 46 2.56 11.15 -9.22
CA LEU A 46 2.38 10.48 -7.94
C LEU A 46 1.99 9.01 -8.15
N GLY A 47 2.41 8.14 -7.23
CA GLY A 47 2.16 6.71 -7.32
C GLY A 47 3.12 5.97 -8.24
N ARG A 48 2.80 4.72 -8.57
CA ARG A 48 3.60 3.87 -9.46
C ARG A 48 3.54 4.40 -10.88
N GLN A 49 4.70 4.62 -11.52
CA GLN A 49 4.72 5.16 -12.88
C GLN A 49 4.26 4.11 -13.89
N LYS A 50 3.78 4.58 -15.05
CA LYS A 50 3.38 3.71 -16.15
C LYS A 50 4.62 2.92 -16.63
N GLY A 51 4.54 1.60 -16.59
CA GLY A 51 5.63 0.71 -17.00
C GLY A 51 6.46 0.18 -15.83
N GLU A 52 6.51 0.88 -14.70
CA GLU A 52 7.23 0.39 -13.51
C GLU A 52 6.55 -0.85 -12.94
N ARG A 53 7.32 -1.92 -12.71
CA ARG A 53 6.84 -3.12 -12.03
C ARG A 53 7.86 -3.59 -10.99
N PRO A 54 8.09 -2.83 -9.92
CA PRO A 54 9.22 -3.07 -9.00
C PRO A 54 9.28 -4.50 -8.44
N LYS A 55 8.11 -5.04 -8.03
CA LYS A 55 8.03 -6.42 -7.52
C LYS A 55 8.24 -7.47 -8.62
N SER A 56 7.70 -7.22 -9.82
CA SER A 56 7.83 -8.18 -10.94
C SER A 56 9.26 -8.19 -11.48
N ASP A 57 9.86 -7.02 -11.66
CA ASP A 57 11.18 -6.87 -12.26
C ASP A 57 12.25 -7.39 -11.29
N ARG A 58 12.10 -7.16 -9.98
CA ARG A 58 12.95 -7.79 -8.95
C ARG A 58 12.90 -9.31 -8.96
N LEU A 59 11.73 -9.90 -9.25
CA LEU A 59 11.53 -11.35 -9.23
C LEU A 59 11.76 -12.00 -10.60
N ALA A 60 11.92 -11.21 -11.67
CA ALA A 60 12.04 -11.73 -13.03
C ALA A 60 13.18 -12.74 -13.20
N PRO A 61 14.41 -12.51 -12.68
CA PRO A 61 15.50 -13.50 -12.83
C PRO A 61 15.18 -14.85 -12.19
N LYS A 62 14.55 -14.84 -11.01
CA LYS A 62 14.14 -16.07 -10.31
C LYS A 62 13.02 -16.80 -11.04
N VAL A 63 12.05 -16.05 -11.56
CA VAL A 63 10.95 -16.61 -12.36
C VAL A 63 11.51 -17.30 -13.60
N LEU A 64 12.42 -16.66 -14.33
CA LEU A 64 13.02 -17.23 -15.55
C LEU A 64 13.83 -18.49 -15.25
N ALA A 65 14.61 -18.51 -14.16
CA ALA A 65 15.36 -19.69 -13.73
C ALA A 65 14.43 -20.88 -13.45
N LEU A 66 13.35 -20.67 -12.68
CA LEU A 66 12.39 -21.73 -12.36
C LEU A 66 11.59 -22.20 -13.60
N VAL A 67 11.37 -21.32 -14.57
CA VAL A 67 10.75 -21.68 -15.86
C VAL A 67 11.72 -22.53 -16.68
N ALA A 68 13.02 -22.22 -16.67
CA ALA A 68 14.05 -23.04 -17.34
C ALA A 68 14.15 -24.43 -16.72
N GLU A 69 13.95 -24.56 -15.39
CA GLU A 69 13.78 -25.83 -14.68
C GLU A 69 12.45 -26.56 -15.00
N LYS A 70 11.64 -26.05 -15.93
CA LYS A 70 10.33 -26.60 -16.32
C LYS A 70 9.31 -26.67 -15.17
N ARG A 71 9.44 -25.83 -14.14
CA ARG A 71 8.43 -25.74 -13.06
C ARG A 71 7.14 -25.11 -13.60
N SER A 72 6.00 -25.57 -13.08
CA SER A 72 4.71 -25.02 -13.50
C SER A 72 4.53 -23.58 -13.02
N TYR A 73 3.91 -22.72 -13.84
CA TYR A 73 3.69 -21.31 -13.47
C TYR A 73 2.86 -21.16 -12.19
N ARG A 74 1.96 -22.10 -11.92
CA ARG A 74 1.13 -22.11 -10.69
C ARG A 74 1.97 -22.44 -9.45
N TRP A 75 2.97 -23.32 -9.59
CA TRP A 75 3.91 -23.62 -8.53
C TRP A 75 4.82 -22.42 -8.25
N ILE A 76 5.41 -21.82 -9.29
CA ILE A 76 6.28 -20.63 -9.19
C ILE A 76 5.54 -19.46 -8.52
N ALA A 77 4.28 -19.23 -8.91
CA ALA A 77 3.43 -18.19 -8.33
C ALA A 77 3.24 -18.38 -6.81
N ARG A 78 3.01 -19.62 -6.37
CA ARG A 78 2.83 -19.96 -4.96
C ARG A 78 4.13 -19.79 -4.18
N ASP A 79 5.24 -20.28 -4.73
CA ASP A 79 6.56 -20.25 -4.10
C ASP A 79 7.06 -18.80 -3.93
N LEU A 80 6.93 -17.96 -4.96
CA LEU A 80 7.40 -16.58 -4.95
C LEU A 80 6.37 -15.57 -4.41
N GLY A 81 5.18 -16.02 -3.98
CA GLY A 81 4.14 -15.14 -3.43
C GLY A 81 3.65 -14.07 -4.42
N ILE A 82 3.50 -14.44 -5.69
CA ILE A 82 3.00 -13.56 -6.76
C ILE A 82 1.83 -14.21 -7.51
N SER A 83 1.04 -13.42 -8.22
CA SER A 83 -0.04 -13.97 -9.03
C SER A 83 0.51 -14.78 -10.21
N LYS A 84 -0.22 -15.82 -10.64
CA LYS A 84 0.09 -16.56 -11.89
C LYS A 84 0.18 -15.60 -13.10
N ASN A 85 -0.66 -14.56 -13.13
CA ASN A 85 -0.64 -13.55 -14.19
C ASN A 85 0.66 -12.74 -14.19
N THR A 86 1.23 -12.47 -13.01
CA THR A 86 2.54 -11.81 -12.88
C THR A 86 3.65 -12.71 -13.44
N VAL A 87 3.62 -14.01 -13.13
CA VAL A 87 4.58 -14.99 -13.69
C VAL A 87 4.48 -15.03 -15.21
N ALA A 88 3.26 -15.21 -15.74
CA ALA A 88 3.03 -15.26 -17.19
C ALA A 88 3.45 -13.95 -17.89
N ALA A 89 3.14 -12.80 -17.29
CA ALA A 89 3.52 -11.49 -17.83
C ALA A 89 5.04 -11.26 -17.79
N ILE A 90 5.78 -11.84 -16.84
CA ILE A 90 7.25 -11.81 -16.84
C ILE A 90 7.77 -12.65 -18.01
N VAL A 91 7.30 -13.90 -18.14
CA VAL A 91 7.76 -14.80 -19.21
C VAL A 91 7.42 -14.26 -20.60
N GLN A 92 6.25 -13.65 -20.78
CA GLN A 92 5.85 -13.07 -22.06
C GLN A 92 6.71 -11.88 -22.49
N ARG A 93 7.35 -11.17 -21.54
CA ARG A 93 8.20 -10.01 -21.84
C ARG A 93 9.61 -10.38 -22.26
N GLU A 94 10.06 -11.56 -21.84
CA GLU A 94 11.41 -12.09 -22.07
C GLU A 94 11.43 -13.11 -23.24
N ARG A 95 10.28 -13.35 -23.84
CA ARG A 95 10.11 -14.03 -25.13
C ARG A 95 10.15 -13.03 -26.25
#